data_AF-A0A7C8AER3-F1
#
_entry.id   AF-A0A7C8AER3-F1
#
_cell.length_a   1.000
_cell.length_b   1.000
_cell.length_c   1.000
_cell.angle_alpha   90.00
_cell.angle_beta   90.00
_cell.angle_gamma   90.00
#
_symmetry.space_group_name_H-M   'P 1'
#
loop_
_entity.id
_entity.type
_entity.pdbx_description
1 polymer ?
#
loop_
_entity_poly.entity_id
_entity_poly.type
_entity_poly.pdbx_seq_one_letter_code
_entity_poly.pdbx_strand_id
1 'polypeptide(L)'
;MKKVKKTVPAIIMLLVVIGFCSDSRAADERAIAENVGFIAARPLKVLEVKLHSEAVGRDMRFNIVLPKDYITSEKHYPVLYMLHGLTANYLEWTKLGVPKYLNRYDLIVVMVDAGNSWYVNWAKSYDGQKNNWDDYITKDLIGYVDSHYRTIAKRQARAITGLSMGGYGALAVGLRHPDMFCSIASHSGALSIPEGWYEALNKGEKPFVIWPEALEEDSRYLGINVPGFSTHKERTPKGEIFVTTKDVEAADPFKLVVNIPPEKMPHIYLDCGTEDDLLKGSQDFMKLLSEKKIPFTYAESAGGHNESYWWREVALSMAVQYAILQRNLIGGGYIEPASEEETLISGELGKFEKDVIETGKGDLKITFLGHATLMFEFDGKVIHVDPWSRFADYRKLPKADLILVTHEHGDHLDPEAIDAIRNKETQIVLTKPCTEDIAGGIVMKNGDTKTISGLKIEAVPAYNIEHKRSSGEPFHPKGRGNGYVITFGDKRVYVAGDTENTPEMKKLKEIDIAFLPMNLPYTMSPEMVADAAKAFKPKILYPYHYSDTNPGKLVELLKSEKQIEVRIRKLR
;
A
#
# COMPACT_ATOMS: atom_id res chain seq x y z
N MET A 1 51.34 54.56 -26.53
CA MET A 1 50.83 54.05 -27.82
C MET A 1 51.34 52.62 -28.04
N LYS A 2 50.45 51.75 -28.55
CA LYS A 2 50.69 50.42 -29.17
C LYS A 2 50.90 49.19 -28.27
N LYS A 3 49.76 48.51 -28.05
CA LYS A 3 49.41 47.06 -28.21
C LYS A 3 50.53 46.04 -28.41
N VAL A 4 50.32 44.83 -27.88
CA VAL A 4 50.24 43.50 -28.57
C VAL A 4 50.10 42.40 -27.48
N LYS A 5 48.92 41.79 -27.30
CA LYS A 5 48.32 40.54 -27.86
C LYS A 5 48.35 39.39 -26.84
N LYS A 6 47.15 38.88 -26.51
CA LYS A 6 46.90 37.61 -25.84
C LYS A 6 46.99 36.46 -26.86
N THR A 7 47.56 35.34 -26.43
CA THR A 7 47.35 34.01 -27.00
C THR A 7 47.36 33.00 -25.86
N VAL A 8 46.32 32.17 -25.82
CA VAL A 8 46.17 31.00 -24.95
C VAL A 8 46.58 29.77 -25.76
N PRO A 9 47.25 28.77 -25.18
CA PRO A 9 47.15 27.40 -25.65
C PRO A 9 46.45 26.51 -24.61
N ALA A 10 45.55 25.68 -25.12
CA ALA A 10 44.99 24.54 -24.40
C ALA A 10 46.08 23.47 -24.22
N ILE A 11 46.18 22.91 -23.01
CA ILE A 11 46.99 21.72 -22.73
C ILE A 11 46.06 20.65 -22.17
N ILE A 12 45.97 19.56 -22.93
CA ILE A 12 45.48 18.24 -22.53
C ILE A 12 46.43 17.71 -21.45
N MET A 13 45.90 17.30 -20.30
CA MET A 13 46.71 16.55 -19.32
C MET A 13 46.04 15.24 -18.92
N LEU A 14 46.84 14.21 -19.16
CA LEU A 14 46.70 12.78 -18.97
C LEU A 14 46.58 12.43 -17.48
N LEU A 15 45.60 11.57 -17.13
CA LEU A 15 45.46 10.98 -15.80
C LEU A 15 46.53 9.90 -15.60
N VAL A 16 47.45 10.13 -14.67
CA VAL A 16 48.37 9.13 -14.13
C VAL A 16 48.01 8.90 -12.67
N VAL A 17 47.61 7.69 -12.34
CA VAL A 17 47.35 7.22 -10.98
C VAL A 17 48.68 6.80 -10.36
N ILE A 18 49.12 7.51 -9.31
CA ILE A 18 50.16 7.04 -8.39
C ILE A 18 49.65 7.31 -6.98
N GLY A 19 49.46 6.23 -6.21
CA GLY A 19 49.16 6.30 -4.79
C GLY A 19 50.43 6.58 -3.98
N PHE A 20 50.29 7.48 -3.01
CA PHE A 20 51.17 7.56 -1.84
C PHE A 20 50.32 7.89 -0.62
N CYS A 21 50.40 7.05 0.41
CA CYS A 21 49.93 7.33 1.76
C CYS A 21 50.71 8.51 2.36
N SER A 22 49.99 9.48 2.93
CA SER A 22 50.43 10.16 4.16
C SER A 22 49.22 10.81 4.83
N ASP A 23 49.15 10.63 6.15
CA ASP A 23 48.09 11.06 7.05
C ASP A 23 47.74 12.55 6.93
N SER A 24 46.44 12.84 6.86
CA SER A 24 45.79 13.78 7.80
C SER A 24 44.31 13.95 7.45
N ARG A 25 43.52 14.13 8.51
CA ARG A 25 42.14 14.65 8.56
C ARG A 25 41.03 13.60 8.51
N ALA A 26 40.65 13.20 9.73
CA ALA A 26 39.25 13.22 10.15
C ALA A 26 38.62 14.57 9.77
N ALA A 27 38.05 14.63 8.57
CA ALA A 27 37.09 15.62 8.15
C ALA A 27 36.36 15.06 6.92
N ASP A 28 35.07 14.81 7.14
CA ASP A 28 34.03 14.92 6.12
C ASP A 28 33.70 13.71 5.23
N GLU A 29 33.40 12.57 5.85
CA GLU A 29 32.55 11.54 5.21
C GLU A 29 31.06 11.92 5.19
N ARG A 30 30.66 13.06 5.80
CA ARG A 30 29.27 13.56 5.73
C ARG A 30 28.98 14.33 4.44
N ALA A 31 29.97 14.92 3.78
CA ALA A 31 29.75 15.75 2.59
C ALA A 31 29.59 14.98 1.25
N ILE A 32 29.92 13.70 1.18
CA ILE A 32 29.85 12.94 -0.09
C ILE A 32 28.46 12.35 -0.36
N ALA A 33 27.59 12.28 0.65
CA ALA A 33 26.21 11.79 0.50
C ALA A 33 25.23 12.82 -0.09
N GLU A 34 25.62 14.10 -0.26
CA GLU A 34 24.69 15.16 -0.68
C GLU A 34 24.55 15.35 -2.20
N ASN A 35 25.37 14.68 -3.02
CA ASN A 35 25.37 14.89 -4.49
C ASN A 35 24.80 13.75 -5.33
N VAL A 36 24.06 12.82 -4.73
CA VAL A 36 23.28 11.81 -5.46
C VAL A 36 21.79 12.08 -5.29
N GLY A 37 21.27 13.07 -6.02
CA GLY A 37 19.87 13.11 -6.50
C GLY A 37 18.72 12.81 -5.54
N PHE A 38 18.86 12.94 -4.22
CA PHE A 38 17.71 12.95 -3.31
C PHE A 38 17.06 14.32 -3.42
N ILE A 39 15.93 14.41 -4.13
CA ILE A 39 14.98 15.51 -3.90
C ILE A 39 14.66 15.44 -2.41
N ALA A 40 15.21 16.38 -1.62
CA ALA A 40 15.02 16.46 -0.19
C ALA A 40 13.55 16.78 0.10
N ALA A 41 12.70 15.74 0.14
CA ALA A 41 11.38 15.85 0.72
C ALA A 41 11.56 16.33 2.16
N ARG A 42 10.91 17.45 2.53
CA ARG A 42 10.95 17.96 3.91
C ARG A 42 10.56 16.81 4.86
N PRO A 43 11.27 16.60 5.97
CA PRO A 43 10.92 15.56 6.93
C PRO A 43 9.49 15.80 7.43
N LEU A 44 8.71 14.73 7.51
CA LEU A 44 7.35 14.80 8.05
C LEU A 44 7.40 15.31 9.49
N LYS A 45 6.42 16.16 9.84
CA LYS A 45 6.36 16.75 11.17
C LYS A 45 5.99 15.66 12.19
N VAL A 46 6.79 15.54 13.23
CA VAL A 46 6.46 14.75 14.43
C VAL A 46 5.56 15.60 15.33
N LEU A 47 4.43 15.05 15.74
CA LEU A 47 3.49 15.69 16.65
C LEU A 47 3.50 14.95 17.98
N GLU A 48 3.79 15.65 19.08
CA GLU A 48 3.57 15.12 20.43
C GLU A 48 2.08 15.25 20.78
N VAL A 49 1.50 14.17 21.27
CA VAL A 49 0.10 14.09 21.68
C VAL A 49 0.01 13.59 23.10
N LYS A 50 -0.90 14.18 23.86
CA LYS A 50 -1.22 13.81 25.23
C LYS A 50 -2.63 13.21 25.28
N LEU A 51 -2.78 12.05 25.91
CA LEU A 51 -4.10 11.47 26.21
C LEU A 51 -4.19 11.12 27.70
N HIS A 52 -5.39 11.20 28.27
CA HIS A 52 -5.64 10.58 29.57
C HIS A 52 -5.94 9.09 29.36
N SER A 53 -5.26 8.20 30.10
CA SER A 53 -5.52 6.77 30.06
C SER A 53 -6.21 6.31 31.33
N GLU A 54 -7.38 5.71 31.18
CA GLU A 54 -8.13 5.10 32.27
C GLU A 54 -7.46 3.80 32.76
N ALA A 55 -6.83 3.07 31.85
CA ALA A 55 -6.14 1.81 32.13
C ALA A 55 -4.93 2.00 33.06
N VAL A 56 -4.19 3.12 32.93
CA VAL A 56 -3.06 3.45 33.83
C VAL A 56 -3.32 4.63 34.77
N GLY A 57 -4.53 5.19 34.72
CA GLY A 57 -5.01 6.25 35.61
C GLY A 57 -4.20 7.55 35.56
N ARG A 58 -3.58 7.85 34.42
CA ARG A 58 -2.69 9.01 34.27
C ARG A 58 -2.62 9.50 32.83
N ASP A 59 -2.12 10.72 32.67
CA ASP A 59 -1.84 11.27 31.36
C ASP A 59 -0.62 10.63 30.74
N MET A 60 -0.80 10.08 29.54
CA MET A 60 0.22 9.45 28.73
C MET A 60 0.57 10.32 27.52
N ARG A 61 1.74 10.07 26.94
CA ARG A 61 2.22 10.75 25.73
C ARG A 61 2.59 9.76 24.65
N PHE A 62 2.43 10.19 23.41
CA PHE A 62 2.96 9.50 22.25
C PHE A 62 3.36 10.51 21.18
N ASN A 63 4.28 10.13 20.32
CA ASN A 63 4.53 10.86 19.08
C ASN A 63 3.73 10.24 17.94
N ILE A 64 3.20 11.08 17.07
CA ILE A 64 2.53 10.65 15.84
C ILE A 64 3.14 11.36 14.64
N VAL A 65 3.33 10.61 13.55
CA VAL A 65 3.69 11.15 12.24
C VAL A 65 2.57 10.82 11.27
N LEU A 66 2.12 11.85 10.57
CA LEU A 66 1.05 11.75 9.58
C LEU A 66 1.64 11.75 8.16
N PRO A 67 1.05 10.97 7.23
CA PRO A 67 1.44 10.94 5.82
C PRO A 67 1.51 12.33 5.18
N LYS A 68 2.36 12.47 4.15
CA LYS A 68 2.59 13.76 3.47
C LYS A 68 1.32 14.41 2.91
N ASP A 69 0.38 13.59 2.44
CA ASP A 69 -0.87 14.04 1.83
C ASP A 69 -2.00 14.16 2.85
N TYR A 70 -1.76 13.87 4.14
CA TYR A 70 -2.81 13.78 5.16
C TYR A 70 -3.68 15.03 5.18
N ILE A 71 -3.11 16.23 5.26
CA ILE A 71 -3.89 17.48 5.31
C ILE A 71 -4.64 17.78 4.00
N THR A 72 -4.09 17.33 2.87
CA THR A 72 -4.63 17.61 1.53
C THR A 72 -5.55 16.51 1.01
N SER A 73 -5.79 15.46 1.79
CA SER A 73 -6.45 14.23 1.37
C SER A 73 -7.47 13.76 2.40
N GLU A 74 -8.59 13.23 1.92
CA GLU A 74 -9.65 12.60 2.73
C GLU A 74 -9.40 11.09 2.93
N LYS A 75 -8.26 10.57 2.48
CA LYS A 75 -7.89 9.16 2.68
C LYS A 75 -7.83 8.80 4.17
N HIS A 76 -8.15 7.54 4.44
CA HIS A 76 -7.88 6.89 5.70
C HIS A 76 -6.65 6.00 5.55
N TYR A 77 -5.83 5.91 6.59
CA TYR A 77 -4.50 5.33 6.49
C TYR A 77 -4.31 4.12 7.42
N PRO A 78 -3.51 3.11 7.03
CA PRO A 78 -3.03 2.11 7.98
C PRO A 78 -2.19 2.75 9.09
N VAL A 79 -2.03 2.02 10.20
CA VAL A 79 -1.31 2.49 11.38
C VAL A 79 -0.26 1.48 11.82
N LEU A 80 0.96 1.97 12.07
CA LEU A 80 2.04 1.22 12.70
C LEU A 80 2.33 1.79 14.10
N TYR A 81 2.18 0.94 15.12
CA TYR A 81 2.47 1.26 16.51
C TYR A 81 3.89 0.79 16.88
N MET A 82 4.71 1.68 17.42
CA MET A 82 6.13 1.41 17.71
C MET A 82 6.43 1.50 19.20
N LEU A 83 6.95 0.42 19.77
CA LEU A 83 7.20 0.23 21.20
C LEU A 83 8.68 0.38 21.53
N HIS A 84 9.02 1.28 22.47
CA HIS A 84 10.40 1.57 22.86
C HIS A 84 11.04 0.48 23.74
N GLY A 85 12.37 0.48 23.83
CA GLY A 85 13.14 -0.39 24.72
C GLY A 85 13.10 0.01 26.19
N LEU A 86 13.65 -0.83 27.08
CA LEU A 86 13.74 -0.53 28.51
C LEU A 86 14.56 0.75 28.69
N THR A 87 14.21 1.60 29.65
CA THR A 87 14.82 2.94 29.89
C THR A 87 14.55 4.00 28.79
N ALA A 88 13.93 3.65 27.67
CA ALA A 88 13.59 4.59 26.59
C ALA A 88 12.15 5.15 26.71
N ASN A 89 11.69 5.91 25.72
CA ASN A 89 10.35 6.51 25.69
C ASN A 89 9.86 6.78 24.25
N TYR A 90 8.74 7.49 24.08
CA TYR A 90 8.13 7.85 22.79
C TYR A 90 9.03 8.67 21.84
N LEU A 91 10.17 9.20 22.31
CA LEU A 91 11.17 9.89 21.49
C LEU A 91 12.15 8.94 20.81
N GLU A 92 12.25 7.69 21.26
CA GLU A 92 13.30 6.73 20.84
C GLU A 92 13.34 6.55 19.32
N TRP A 93 12.19 6.26 18.74
CA TRP A 93 12.04 6.06 17.29
C TRP A 93 12.35 7.32 16.47
N THR A 94 12.15 8.50 17.05
CA THR A 94 12.57 9.76 16.40
C THR A 94 14.08 9.91 16.39
N LYS A 95 14.76 9.51 17.47
CA LYS A 95 16.24 9.50 17.54
C LYS A 95 16.83 8.49 16.56
N LEU A 96 16.19 7.32 16.43
CA LEU A 96 16.47 6.32 15.39
C LEU A 96 15.98 6.76 13.98
N GLY A 97 15.55 8.01 13.82
CA GLY A 97 15.25 8.66 12.54
C GLY A 97 14.16 8.04 11.69
N VAL A 98 13.26 7.26 12.30
CA VAL A 98 12.05 6.74 11.65
C VAL A 98 11.34 7.81 10.79
N PRO A 99 11.14 9.06 11.25
CA PRO A 99 10.45 10.08 10.44
C PRO A 99 11.08 10.36 9.06
N LYS A 100 12.38 10.09 8.88
CA LYS A 100 13.08 10.31 7.60
C LYS A 100 12.66 9.30 6.52
N TYR A 101 12.20 8.13 6.93
CA TYR A 101 11.77 7.06 6.01
C TYR A 101 10.28 7.16 5.64
N LEU A 102 9.49 7.87 6.44
CA LEU A 102 8.03 7.90 6.33
C LEU A 102 7.48 8.63 5.10
N ASN A 103 8.26 9.49 4.45
CA ASN A 103 7.85 10.12 3.18
C ASN A 103 7.58 9.10 2.04
N ARG A 104 8.01 7.84 2.21
CA ARG A 104 7.82 6.75 1.26
C ARG A 104 6.55 5.93 1.49
N TYR A 105 5.82 6.17 2.58
CA TYR A 105 4.71 5.34 3.01
C TYR A 105 3.45 6.18 3.26
N ASP A 106 2.32 5.73 2.74
CA ASP A 106 0.99 6.25 3.12
C ASP A 106 0.56 5.57 4.43
N LEU A 107 1.27 5.89 5.52
CA LEU A 107 1.19 5.21 6.81
C LEU A 107 1.20 6.21 7.97
N ILE A 108 0.25 6.09 8.90
CA ILE A 108 0.32 6.76 10.20
C ILE A 108 1.27 5.95 11.09
N VAL A 109 2.19 6.63 11.76
CA VAL A 109 3.10 6.00 12.72
C VAL A 109 2.91 6.60 14.10
N VAL A 110 2.71 5.73 15.09
CA VAL A 110 2.49 6.08 16.50
C VAL A 110 3.64 5.51 17.32
N MET A 111 4.48 6.37 17.88
CA MET A 111 5.59 6.01 18.76
C MET A 111 5.14 6.17 20.20
N VAL A 112 5.02 5.06 20.90
CA VAL A 112 4.29 4.99 22.17
C VAL A 112 5.21 5.28 23.36
N ASP A 113 4.73 5.91 24.43
CA ASP A 113 5.36 5.84 25.76
C ASP A 113 4.63 4.81 26.62
N ALA A 114 5.36 3.89 27.24
CA ALA A 114 4.81 2.95 28.22
C ALA A 114 5.70 2.74 29.46
N GLY A 115 6.70 3.60 29.70
CA GLY A 115 7.64 3.41 30.80
C GLY A 115 8.36 2.05 30.79
N ASN A 116 8.84 1.61 31.96
CA ASN A 116 9.48 0.29 32.12
C ASN A 116 8.44 -0.81 32.43
N SER A 117 7.33 -0.81 31.69
CA SER A 117 6.15 -1.62 32.01
C SER A 117 6.16 -3.04 31.50
N TRP A 118 7.03 -3.34 30.53
CA TRP A 118 7.00 -4.57 29.73
C TRP A 118 5.68 -4.78 28.96
N TYR A 119 4.86 -3.73 28.79
CA TYR A 119 3.63 -3.77 27.99
C TYR A 119 2.63 -4.86 28.41
N VAL A 120 2.60 -5.18 29.71
CA VAL A 120 1.68 -6.16 30.30
C VAL A 120 0.82 -5.52 31.38
N ASN A 121 -0.37 -6.08 31.63
CA ASN A 121 -1.15 -5.71 32.80
C ASN A 121 -0.50 -6.34 34.04
N TRP A 122 -0.02 -5.50 34.97
CA TRP A 122 0.67 -6.00 36.17
C TRP A 122 -0.31 -6.66 37.13
N ALA A 123 0.05 -7.83 37.64
CA ALA A 123 -0.79 -8.62 38.53
C ALA A 123 -1.14 -7.90 39.85
N LYS A 124 -0.23 -7.06 40.37
CA LYS A 124 -0.50 -6.16 41.49
C LYS A 124 0.00 -4.76 41.20
N SER A 125 -0.77 -3.77 41.60
CA SER A 125 -0.37 -2.36 41.55
C SER A 125 -0.31 -1.77 42.96
N TYR A 126 0.72 -0.98 43.24
CA TYR A 126 0.98 -0.36 44.53
C TYR A 126 0.84 1.16 44.45
N ASP A 127 0.80 1.81 45.63
CA ASP A 127 0.70 3.27 45.78
C ASP A 127 -0.48 3.89 45.01
N GLY A 128 -1.60 3.15 44.90
CA GLY A 128 -2.80 3.59 44.19
C GLY A 128 -2.65 3.65 42.67
N GLN A 129 -1.54 3.17 42.10
CA GLN A 129 -1.37 3.11 40.66
C GLN A 129 -2.35 2.12 40.01
N LYS A 130 -2.73 2.40 38.78
CA LYS A 130 -3.22 1.38 37.84
C LYS A 130 -2.09 1.08 36.86
N ASN A 131 -1.78 -0.19 36.65
CA ASN A 131 -0.67 -0.64 35.79
C ASN A 131 -1.17 -1.61 34.71
N ASN A 132 -2.31 -1.30 34.10
CA ASN A 132 -2.87 -2.10 33.02
C ASN A 132 -2.31 -1.62 31.66
N TRP A 133 -1.05 -1.95 31.40
CA TRP A 133 -0.32 -1.41 30.24
C TRP A 133 -0.73 -2.03 28.91
N ASP A 134 -1.14 -3.29 28.89
CA ASP A 134 -1.71 -3.92 27.70
C ASP A 134 -3.04 -3.25 27.32
N ASP A 135 -3.89 -2.98 28.32
CA ASP A 135 -5.16 -2.25 28.15
C ASP A 135 -4.93 -0.81 27.69
N TYR A 136 -3.89 -0.14 28.20
CA TYR A 136 -3.52 1.20 27.73
C TYR A 136 -3.21 1.19 26.23
N ILE A 137 -2.44 0.22 25.74
CA ILE A 137 -2.14 0.13 24.30
C ILE A 137 -3.40 -0.19 23.51
N THR A 138 -4.13 -1.23 23.91
CA THR A 138 -5.19 -1.84 23.08
C THR A 138 -6.53 -1.13 23.14
N LYS A 139 -6.85 -0.49 24.26
CA LYS A 139 -8.13 0.19 24.46
C LYS A 139 -7.95 1.70 24.37
N ASP A 140 -7.11 2.26 25.24
CA ASP A 140 -7.04 3.71 25.40
C ASP A 140 -6.30 4.37 24.23
N LEU A 141 -5.07 3.95 23.94
CA LEU A 141 -4.24 4.54 22.89
C LEU A 141 -4.79 4.27 21.50
N ILE A 142 -5.04 3.00 21.16
CA ILE A 142 -5.58 2.65 19.84
C ILE A 142 -6.97 3.28 19.64
N GLY A 143 -7.83 3.25 20.66
CA GLY A 143 -9.15 3.89 20.61
C GLY A 143 -9.06 5.41 20.42
N TYR A 144 -8.12 6.07 21.10
CA TYR A 144 -7.86 7.50 20.90
C TYR A 144 -7.39 7.79 19.48
N VAL A 145 -6.43 7.03 18.97
CA VAL A 145 -5.88 7.25 17.63
C VAL A 145 -6.95 7.03 16.55
N ASP A 146 -7.74 5.96 16.64
CA ASP A 146 -8.80 5.67 15.68
C ASP A 146 -9.97 6.69 15.71
N SER A 147 -10.19 7.36 16.84
CA SER A 147 -11.25 8.39 16.96
C SER A 147 -10.81 9.80 16.60
N HIS A 148 -9.51 10.10 16.66
CA HIS A 148 -8.98 11.46 16.43
C HIS A 148 -8.23 11.62 15.10
N TYR A 149 -7.88 10.51 14.44
CA TYR A 149 -7.18 10.51 13.17
C TYR A 149 -7.91 9.64 12.14
N ARG A 150 -7.80 9.98 10.84
CA ARG A 150 -8.31 9.17 9.73
C ARG A 150 -7.54 7.85 9.57
N THR A 151 -7.80 6.90 10.45
CA THR A 151 -7.22 5.54 10.38
C THR A 151 -8.16 4.60 9.64
N ILE A 152 -7.61 3.55 9.03
CA ILE A 152 -8.39 2.36 8.68
C ILE A 152 -8.46 1.50 9.95
N ALA A 153 -9.50 1.68 10.75
CA ALA A 153 -9.66 1.02 12.05
C ALA A 153 -10.01 -0.49 11.95
N LYS A 154 -9.15 -1.28 11.30
CA LYS A 154 -9.33 -2.72 11.05
C LYS A 154 -8.01 -3.47 11.22
N ARG A 155 -8.10 -4.76 11.60
CA ARG A 155 -6.94 -5.67 11.75
C ARG A 155 -5.97 -5.60 10.56
N GLN A 156 -6.52 -5.64 9.35
CA GLN A 156 -5.80 -5.69 8.08
C GLN A 156 -4.91 -4.46 7.85
N ALA A 157 -5.16 -3.38 8.58
CA ALA A 157 -4.50 -2.09 8.41
C ALA A 157 -3.73 -1.66 9.67
N ARG A 158 -3.50 -2.59 10.62
CA ARG A 158 -2.83 -2.29 11.88
C ARG A 158 -1.65 -3.24 12.11
N ALA A 159 -0.49 -2.67 12.35
CA ALA A 159 0.73 -3.39 12.68
C ALA A 159 1.34 -2.85 13.99
N ILE A 160 2.13 -3.69 14.65
CA ILE A 160 2.88 -3.33 15.85
C ILE A 160 4.35 -3.74 15.69
N THR A 161 5.26 -2.93 16.19
CA THR A 161 6.70 -3.19 16.17
C THR A 161 7.32 -2.73 17.48
N GLY A 162 8.45 -3.31 17.85
CA GLY A 162 9.19 -2.85 19.01
C GLY A 162 10.64 -3.31 19.03
N LEU A 163 11.46 -2.62 19.83
CA LEU A 163 12.87 -2.97 20.04
C LEU A 163 13.17 -3.37 21.49
N SER A 164 14.05 -4.34 21.72
CA SER A 164 14.46 -4.78 23.07
C SER A 164 13.24 -5.20 23.93
N MET A 165 12.99 -4.55 25.07
CA MET A 165 11.74 -4.66 25.85
C MET A 165 10.49 -4.46 24.98
N GLY A 166 10.53 -3.50 24.05
CA GLY A 166 9.48 -3.27 23.07
C GLY A 166 9.31 -4.41 22.07
N GLY A 167 10.39 -5.13 21.71
CA GLY A 167 10.31 -6.30 20.84
C GLY A 167 9.57 -7.46 21.50
N TYR A 168 9.88 -7.70 22.79
CA TYR A 168 9.04 -8.56 23.64
C TYR A 168 7.59 -8.04 23.69
N GLY A 169 7.40 -6.75 23.96
CA GLY A 169 6.09 -6.13 24.07
C GLY A 169 5.23 -6.25 22.81
N ALA A 170 5.85 -6.11 21.62
CA ALA A 170 5.15 -6.18 20.34
C ALA A 170 4.62 -7.59 20.08
N LEU A 171 5.43 -8.62 20.40
CA LEU A 171 5.01 -10.01 20.37
C LEU A 171 3.96 -10.31 21.44
N ALA A 172 4.21 -9.91 22.68
CA ALA A 172 3.32 -10.19 23.80
C ALA A 172 1.91 -9.58 23.58
N VAL A 173 1.83 -8.29 23.25
CA VAL A 173 0.57 -7.60 22.95
C VAL A 173 -0.05 -8.14 21.65
N GLY A 174 0.72 -8.22 20.58
CA GLY A 174 0.21 -8.63 19.27
C GLY A 174 -0.35 -10.05 19.26
N LEU A 175 0.28 -10.99 19.98
CA LEU A 175 -0.15 -12.38 20.05
C LEU A 175 -1.31 -12.61 21.05
N ARG A 176 -1.46 -11.77 22.09
CA ARG A 176 -2.68 -11.77 22.93
C ARG A 176 -3.89 -11.20 22.20
N HIS A 177 -3.66 -10.31 21.24
CA HIS A 177 -4.70 -9.62 20.47
C HIS A 177 -4.58 -9.88 18.97
N PRO A 178 -4.61 -11.16 18.52
CA PRO A 178 -4.39 -11.50 17.12
C PRO A 178 -5.49 -10.95 16.20
N ASP A 179 -6.66 -10.61 16.76
CA ASP A 179 -7.75 -9.96 16.04
C ASP A 179 -7.51 -8.46 15.79
N MET A 180 -6.49 -7.85 16.42
CA MET A 180 -6.21 -6.41 16.30
C MET A 180 -5.09 -6.07 15.31
N PHE A 181 -4.12 -6.97 15.12
CA PHE A 181 -2.91 -6.72 14.35
C PHE A 181 -2.73 -7.76 13.25
N CYS A 182 -2.35 -7.33 12.04
CA CYS A 182 -2.03 -8.23 10.94
C CYS A 182 -0.53 -8.50 10.78
N SER A 183 0.33 -7.70 11.43
CA SER A 183 1.78 -7.88 11.41
C SER A 183 2.41 -7.43 12.73
N ILE A 184 3.38 -8.19 13.19
CA ILE A 184 4.18 -7.95 14.39
C ILE A 184 5.66 -7.96 14.00
N ALA A 185 6.44 -6.99 14.46
CA ALA A 185 7.90 -6.99 14.33
C ALA A 185 8.59 -6.89 15.69
N SER A 186 9.67 -7.64 15.87
CA SER A 186 10.50 -7.60 17.07
C SER A 186 11.97 -7.44 16.70
N HIS A 187 12.55 -6.33 17.14
CA HIS A 187 13.94 -5.94 16.91
C HIS A 187 14.79 -6.19 18.15
N SER A 188 15.77 -7.09 18.07
CA SER A 188 16.56 -7.52 19.23
C SER A 188 15.66 -7.80 20.45
N GLY A 189 14.57 -8.54 20.25
CA GLY A 189 13.54 -8.71 21.28
C GLY A 189 14.08 -9.40 22.52
N ALA A 190 13.68 -8.93 23.70
CA ALA A 190 14.06 -9.52 24.98
C ALA A 190 13.30 -10.85 25.28
N LEU A 191 13.34 -11.79 24.34
CA LEU A 191 12.51 -13.01 24.32
C LEU A 191 12.99 -14.10 25.27
N SER A 192 14.22 -14.02 25.78
CA SER A 192 14.75 -14.91 26.81
C SER A 192 14.37 -14.49 28.23
N ILE A 193 13.91 -13.24 28.45
CA ILE A 193 13.57 -12.72 29.78
C ILE A 193 12.46 -13.51 30.49
N PRO A 194 11.41 -14.02 29.80
CA PRO A 194 10.41 -14.86 30.44
C PRO A 194 10.96 -16.08 31.18
N GLU A 195 12.06 -16.69 30.71
CA GLU A 195 12.70 -17.81 31.42
C GLU A 195 13.14 -17.41 32.82
N GLY A 196 13.77 -16.24 32.95
CA GLY A 196 14.15 -15.66 34.24
C GLY A 196 12.95 -15.33 35.14
N TRP A 197 11.79 -14.98 34.56
CA TRP A 197 10.57 -14.77 35.33
C TRP A 197 10.02 -16.07 35.92
N TYR A 198 10.02 -17.17 35.15
CA TYR A 198 9.66 -18.49 35.67
C TYR A 198 10.61 -18.92 36.78
N GLU A 199 11.92 -18.77 36.57
CA GLU A 199 12.92 -19.12 37.57
C GLU A 199 12.73 -18.36 38.88
N ALA A 200 12.54 -17.04 38.81
CA ALA A 200 12.31 -16.20 39.99
C ALA A 200 11.06 -16.68 40.75
N LEU A 201 9.94 -16.86 40.06
CA LEU A 201 8.69 -17.28 40.71
C LEU A 201 8.79 -18.68 41.32
N ASN A 202 9.47 -19.62 40.66
CA ASN A 202 9.72 -20.95 41.21
C ASN A 202 10.61 -20.92 42.47
N LYS A 203 11.46 -19.90 42.62
CA LYS A 203 12.28 -19.65 43.82
C LYS A 203 11.55 -18.81 44.88
N GLY A 204 10.33 -18.34 44.60
CA GLY A 204 9.60 -17.41 45.48
C GLY A 204 10.15 -15.97 45.45
N GLU A 205 10.90 -15.63 44.41
CA GLU A 205 11.49 -14.31 44.17
C GLU A 205 10.61 -13.47 43.24
N LYS A 206 10.88 -12.16 43.19
CA LYS A 206 10.16 -11.25 42.29
C LYS A 206 10.76 -11.32 40.88
N PRO A 207 9.92 -11.39 39.82
CA PRO A 207 10.39 -11.32 38.44
C PRO A 207 11.19 -10.03 38.15
N PHE A 208 12.20 -10.15 37.28
CA PHE A 208 12.97 -9.00 36.79
C PHE A 208 12.06 -7.97 36.09
N VAL A 209 12.27 -6.69 36.38
CA VAL A 209 11.62 -5.57 35.67
C VAL A 209 12.68 -4.62 35.12
N ILE A 210 13.64 -4.25 35.94
CA ILE A 210 14.73 -3.36 35.59
C ILE A 210 15.89 -3.58 36.56
N TRP A 211 17.12 -3.31 36.12
CA TRP A 211 18.30 -3.35 36.98
C TRP A 211 18.24 -2.24 38.05
N PRO A 212 18.57 -2.53 39.33
CA PRO A 212 18.57 -1.54 40.40
C PRO A 212 19.39 -0.28 40.07
N GLU A 213 20.54 -0.45 39.40
CA GLU A 213 21.46 0.63 39.02
C GLU A 213 20.82 1.60 38.02
N ALA A 214 19.80 1.17 37.27
CA ALA A 214 19.06 2.06 36.38
C ALA A 214 18.08 2.98 37.11
N LEU A 215 17.78 2.70 38.39
CA LEU A 215 16.88 3.51 39.22
C LEU A 215 17.63 4.53 40.09
N GLU A 216 18.97 4.49 40.08
CA GLU A 216 19.84 5.42 40.78
C GLU A 216 19.82 6.81 40.12
N GLU A 217 20.01 7.87 40.91
CA GLU A 217 19.92 9.25 40.43
C GLU A 217 21.04 9.61 39.43
N ASP A 218 22.21 8.99 39.55
CA ASP A 218 23.39 9.14 38.70
C ASP A 218 23.55 7.98 37.69
N SER A 219 22.46 7.26 37.43
CA SER A 219 22.40 6.15 36.48
C SER A 219 23.10 6.48 35.16
N ARG A 220 23.98 5.56 34.72
CA ARG A 220 24.65 5.63 33.41
C ARG A 220 23.69 5.53 32.22
N TYR A 221 22.44 5.11 32.45
CA TYR A 221 21.41 5.01 31.41
C TYR A 221 20.91 6.41 31.03
N LEU A 222 20.66 6.64 29.74
CA LEU A 222 20.34 7.95 29.17
C LEU A 222 19.22 8.68 29.94
N GLY A 223 19.38 10.01 30.05
CA GLY A 223 18.35 10.88 30.60
C GLY A 223 17.06 10.80 29.79
N ILE A 224 15.93 10.65 30.50
CA ILE A 224 14.62 10.42 29.90
C ILE A 224 14.10 11.68 29.18
N ASN A 225 14.48 12.87 29.65
CA ASN A 225 14.13 14.17 29.04
C ASN A 225 12.63 14.35 28.72
N VAL A 226 11.75 13.75 29.52
CA VAL A 226 10.29 13.92 29.42
C VAL A 226 9.83 14.87 30.52
N PRO A 227 9.30 16.07 30.19
CA PRO A 227 8.80 17.00 31.19
C PRO A 227 7.71 16.36 32.06
N GLY A 228 7.92 16.36 33.38
CA GLY A 228 6.99 15.81 34.38
C GLY A 228 7.22 14.35 34.77
N PHE A 229 8.09 13.61 34.06
CA PHE A 229 8.51 12.24 34.41
C PHE A 229 9.97 12.03 33.96
N SER A 230 10.90 12.59 34.72
CA SER A 230 12.31 12.69 34.28
C SER A 230 13.19 11.55 34.77
N THR A 231 12.72 10.69 35.69
CA THR A 231 13.52 9.60 36.28
C THR A 231 13.00 8.20 35.93
N HIS A 232 13.90 7.21 35.88
CA HIS A 232 13.51 5.81 35.62
C HIS A 232 12.63 5.28 36.76
N LYS A 233 12.87 5.76 37.98
CA LYS A 233 12.05 5.46 39.16
C LYS A 233 10.60 5.88 38.98
N GLU A 234 10.34 7.08 38.45
CA GLU A 234 8.97 7.56 38.21
C GLU A 234 8.29 6.82 37.05
N ARG A 235 9.07 6.35 36.07
CA ARG A 235 8.59 5.63 34.88
C ARG A 235 8.54 4.11 35.05
N THR A 236 8.99 3.59 36.19
CA THR A 236 8.87 2.17 36.51
C THR A 236 7.59 1.96 37.31
N PRO A 237 6.67 1.09 36.85
CA PRO A 237 5.44 0.84 37.58
C PRO A 237 5.74 0.29 38.97
N LYS A 238 4.92 0.68 39.95
CA LYS A 238 5.02 0.15 41.30
C LYS A 238 4.05 -1.00 41.50
N GLY A 239 4.56 -2.18 41.81
CA GLY A 239 3.72 -3.38 41.88
C GLY A 239 4.50 -4.68 41.72
N GLU A 240 3.78 -5.73 41.36
CA GLU A 240 4.33 -7.01 40.93
C GLU A 240 3.82 -7.29 39.51
N ILE A 241 4.74 -7.38 38.56
CA ILE A 241 4.43 -7.65 37.15
C ILE A 241 3.69 -8.98 36.99
N PHE A 242 4.16 -10.02 37.68
CA PHE A 242 3.56 -11.35 37.75
C PHE A 242 3.63 -11.88 39.17
N VAL A 243 2.66 -12.71 39.58
CA VAL A 243 2.61 -13.34 40.91
C VAL A 243 2.61 -14.87 40.84
N THR A 244 2.29 -15.43 39.68
CA THR A 244 2.32 -16.87 39.39
C THR A 244 2.96 -17.13 38.03
N THR A 245 3.48 -18.34 37.85
CA THR A 245 4.00 -18.78 36.54
C THR A 245 2.91 -18.77 35.45
N LYS A 246 1.65 -18.96 35.82
CA LYS A 246 0.51 -18.84 34.90
C LYS A 246 0.32 -17.41 34.37
N ASP A 247 0.64 -16.39 35.17
CA ASP A 247 0.61 -15.02 34.69
C ASP A 247 1.69 -14.78 33.64
N VAL A 248 2.87 -15.39 33.82
CA VAL A 248 3.95 -15.37 32.83
C VAL A 248 3.52 -16.09 31.55
N GLU A 249 2.94 -17.29 31.66
CA GLU A 249 2.46 -18.05 30.49
C GLU A 249 1.45 -17.26 29.65
N ALA A 250 0.58 -16.47 30.29
CA ALA A 250 -0.39 -15.61 29.61
C ALA A 250 0.26 -14.44 28.87
N ALA A 251 1.52 -14.14 29.14
CA ALA A 251 2.26 -13.05 28.51
C ALA A 251 3.46 -13.49 27.65
N ASP A 252 3.86 -14.76 27.75
CA ASP A 252 5.01 -15.34 27.10
C ASP A 252 4.77 -15.59 25.59
N PRO A 253 5.51 -14.93 24.67
CA PRO A 253 5.37 -15.14 23.24
C PRO A 253 5.50 -16.60 22.79
N PHE A 254 6.36 -17.40 23.43
CA PHE A 254 6.55 -18.82 23.08
C PHE A 254 5.31 -19.65 23.38
N LYS A 255 4.55 -19.29 24.43
CA LYS A 255 3.29 -19.95 24.80
C LYS A 255 2.12 -19.42 23.98
N LEU A 256 2.11 -18.12 23.68
CA LEU A 256 1.01 -17.49 22.95
C LEU A 256 0.98 -17.93 21.49
N VAL A 257 2.11 -17.91 20.80
CA VAL A 257 2.16 -18.09 19.33
C VAL A 257 1.63 -19.45 18.87
N VAL A 258 1.80 -20.50 19.68
CA VAL A 258 1.38 -21.87 19.32
C VAL A 258 -0.13 -22.10 19.48
N ASN A 259 -0.84 -21.17 20.12
CA ASN A 259 -2.26 -21.28 20.42
C ASN A 259 -3.13 -20.41 19.49
N ILE A 260 -2.53 -19.66 18.56
CA ILE A 260 -3.26 -18.79 17.64
C ILE A 260 -3.73 -19.60 16.43
N PRO A 261 -5.03 -19.56 16.08
CA PRO A 261 -5.53 -20.19 14.86
C PRO A 261 -4.84 -19.63 13.60
N PRO A 262 -4.52 -20.46 12.59
CA PRO A 262 -3.81 -20.02 11.38
C PRO A 262 -4.45 -18.80 10.70
N GLU A 263 -5.77 -18.72 10.64
CA GLU A 263 -6.53 -17.61 10.03
C GLU A 263 -6.42 -16.28 10.79
N LYS A 264 -6.05 -16.33 12.07
CA LYS A 264 -5.80 -15.16 12.92
C LYS A 264 -4.31 -14.85 13.09
N MET A 265 -3.42 -15.72 12.58
CA MET A 265 -1.99 -15.55 12.73
C MET A 265 -1.53 -14.23 12.05
N PRO A 266 -0.90 -13.30 12.79
CA PRO A 266 -0.24 -12.16 12.18
C PRO A 266 1.04 -12.63 11.48
N HIS A 267 1.48 -11.88 10.46
CA HIS A 267 2.86 -12.05 9.99
C HIS A 267 3.83 -11.65 11.11
N ILE A 268 4.87 -12.46 11.31
CA ILE A 268 5.92 -12.20 12.30
C ILE A 268 7.22 -11.82 11.59
N TYR A 269 7.78 -10.66 11.92
CA TYR A 269 9.12 -10.24 11.55
C TYR A 269 10.03 -10.25 12.77
N LEU A 270 11.22 -10.82 12.64
CA LEU A 270 12.24 -10.89 13.68
C LEU A 270 13.56 -10.39 13.11
N ASP A 271 14.26 -9.55 13.85
CA ASP A 271 15.68 -9.33 13.63
C ASP A 271 16.47 -9.27 14.94
N CYS A 272 17.75 -9.63 14.86
CA CYS A 272 18.69 -9.49 15.96
C CYS A 272 20.13 -9.49 15.45
N GLY A 273 20.98 -8.71 16.11
CA GLY A 273 22.38 -8.59 15.74
C GLY A 273 23.20 -9.81 16.13
N THR A 274 24.22 -10.16 15.34
CA THR A 274 25.06 -11.33 15.60
C THR A 274 25.91 -11.22 16.87
N GLU A 275 26.14 -10.00 17.36
CA GLU A 275 26.83 -9.72 18.63
C GLU A 275 25.88 -9.25 19.74
N ASP A 276 24.57 -9.40 19.55
CA ASP A 276 23.57 -9.05 20.55
C ASP A 276 23.37 -10.20 21.56
N ASP A 277 23.43 -9.92 22.86
CA ASP A 277 23.23 -10.91 23.92
C ASP A 277 21.82 -11.54 23.89
N LEU A 278 20.86 -10.90 23.22
CA LEU A 278 19.49 -11.40 23.05
C LEU A 278 19.29 -12.28 21.80
N LEU A 279 20.34 -12.50 21.00
CA LEU A 279 20.28 -13.27 19.76
C LEU A 279 19.70 -14.67 19.99
N LYS A 280 20.11 -15.32 21.08
CA LYS A 280 19.67 -16.68 21.40
C LYS A 280 18.15 -16.79 21.52
N GLY A 281 17.50 -15.84 22.19
CA GLY A 281 16.04 -15.81 22.32
C GLY A 281 15.34 -15.62 20.98
N SER A 282 15.90 -14.79 20.09
CA SER A 282 15.38 -14.57 18.74
C SER A 282 15.50 -15.83 17.87
N GLN A 283 16.66 -16.51 17.94
CA GLN A 283 16.90 -17.78 17.24
C GLN A 283 16.00 -18.91 17.73
N ASP A 284 15.79 -19.02 19.04
CA ASP A 284 14.93 -20.04 19.63
C ASP A 284 13.45 -19.80 19.26
N PHE A 285 13.01 -18.54 19.23
CA PHE A 285 11.66 -18.21 18.77
C PHE A 285 11.50 -18.50 17.28
N MET A 286 12.46 -18.10 16.43
CA MET A 286 12.48 -18.44 15.00
C MET A 286 12.42 -19.96 14.77
N LYS A 287 13.17 -20.74 15.55
CA LYS A 287 13.15 -22.20 15.50
C LYS A 287 11.77 -22.74 15.84
N LEU A 288 11.12 -22.23 16.89
CA LEU A 288 9.75 -22.61 17.24
C LEU A 288 8.77 -22.31 16.10
N LEU A 289 8.83 -21.12 15.49
CA LEU A 289 7.98 -20.76 14.36
C LEU A 289 8.17 -21.72 13.18
N SER A 290 9.43 -22.06 12.89
CA SER A 290 9.79 -23.03 11.85
C SER A 290 9.22 -24.42 12.12
N GLU A 291 9.40 -24.94 13.33
CA GLU A 291 8.90 -26.26 13.76
C GLU A 291 7.37 -26.34 13.70
N LYS A 292 6.69 -25.21 14.00
CA LYS A 292 5.23 -25.11 13.96
C LYS A 292 4.69 -24.70 12.59
N LYS A 293 5.55 -24.50 11.59
CA LYS A 293 5.20 -24.04 10.23
C LYS A 293 4.41 -22.73 10.24
N ILE A 294 4.75 -21.83 11.16
CA ILE A 294 4.16 -20.50 11.24
C ILE A 294 4.95 -19.59 10.29
N PRO A 295 4.31 -18.88 9.33
CA PRO A 295 5.04 -18.00 8.41
C PRO A 295 5.67 -16.81 9.11
N PHE A 296 6.97 -16.59 8.90
CA PHE A 296 7.71 -15.46 9.45
C PHE A 296 8.77 -14.92 8.46
N THR A 297 9.33 -13.77 8.78
CA THR A 297 10.54 -13.22 8.17
C THR A 297 11.58 -13.03 9.25
N TYR A 298 12.81 -13.48 9.00
CA TYR A 298 13.92 -13.40 9.94
C TYR A 298 15.11 -12.74 9.26
N ALA A 299 15.72 -11.77 9.92
CA ALA A 299 16.95 -11.13 9.51
C ALA A 299 17.99 -11.20 10.63
N GLU A 300 19.22 -11.54 10.27
CA GLU A 300 20.36 -11.59 11.19
C GLU A 300 21.55 -10.96 10.47
N SER A 301 22.18 -9.98 11.11
CA SER A 301 23.26 -9.18 10.51
C SER A 301 24.22 -8.67 11.59
N ALA A 302 25.40 -8.19 11.18
CA ALA A 302 26.42 -7.70 12.11
C ALA A 302 25.92 -6.50 12.93
N GLY A 303 26.06 -6.60 14.25
CA GLY A 303 25.83 -5.56 15.25
C GLY A 303 25.48 -6.15 16.61
N GLY A 304 25.63 -5.33 17.65
CA GLY A 304 25.17 -5.64 19.02
C GLY A 304 23.87 -4.95 19.39
N HIS A 305 23.55 -4.95 20.67
CA HIS A 305 22.34 -4.34 21.24
C HIS A 305 22.41 -2.80 21.28
N ASN A 306 22.38 -2.14 20.11
CA ASN A 306 22.66 -0.72 20.00
C ASN A 306 21.90 0.01 18.87
N GLU A 307 21.88 1.34 18.98
CA GLU A 307 21.20 2.25 18.05
C GLU A 307 21.68 2.08 16.59
N SER A 308 22.97 1.81 16.36
CA SER A 308 23.51 1.63 15.01
C SER A 308 22.92 0.43 14.29
N TYR A 309 22.66 -0.66 15.03
CA TYR A 309 21.98 -1.83 14.51
C TYR A 309 20.52 -1.50 14.19
N TRP A 310 19.76 -0.97 15.16
CA TRP A 310 18.33 -0.67 14.97
C TRP A 310 18.10 0.39 13.89
N TRP A 311 18.93 1.41 13.81
CA TRP A 311 18.89 2.42 12.74
C TRP A 311 18.83 1.78 11.35
N ARG A 312 19.61 0.72 11.13
CA ARG A 312 19.70 0.04 9.84
C ARG A 312 18.51 -0.89 9.61
N GLU A 313 18.17 -1.74 10.58
CA GLU A 313 17.20 -2.81 10.38
C GLU A 313 15.74 -2.35 10.44
N VAL A 314 15.46 -1.26 11.18
CA VAL A 314 14.10 -0.71 11.29
C VAL A 314 13.54 -0.31 9.93
N ALA A 315 14.38 0.21 9.03
CA ALA A 315 13.96 0.53 7.67
C ALA A 315 13.51 -0.71 6.88
N LEU A 316 14.17 -1.86 7.07
CA LEU A 316 13.83 -3.12 6.42
C LEU A 316 12.51 -3.67 6.95
N SER A 317 12.35 -3.76 8.28
CA SER A 317 11.10 -4.24 8.87
C SER A 317 9.91 -3.37 8.47
N MET A 318 10.06 -2.04 8.47
CA MET A 318 9.00 -1.12 8.06
C MET A 318 8.57 -1.36 6.61
N ALA A 319 9.52 -1.63 5.71
CA ALA A 319 9.21 -1.99 4.32
C ALA A 319 8.41 -3.29 4.25
N VAL A 320 8.79 -4.32 5.02
CA VAL A 320 8.08 -5.60 5.09
C VAL A 320 6.67 -5.41 5.68
N GLN A 321 6.55 -4.75 6.83
CA GLN A 321 5.27 -4.50 7.49
C GLN A 321 4.35 -3.63 6.62
N TYR A 322 4.88 -2.61 5.95
CA TYR A 322 4.10 -1.81 5.01
C TYR A 322 3.62 -2.67 3.84
N ALA A 323 4.47 -3.51 3.27
CA ALA A 323 4.07 -4.43 2.21
C ALA A 323 2.94 -5.36 2.67
N ILE A 324 2.98 -5.87 3.90
CA ILE A 324 1.92 -6.71 4.47
C ILE A 324 0.62 -5.92 4.68
N LEU A 325 0.70 -4.71 5.21
CA LEU A 325 -0.45 -3.82 5.37
C LEU A 325 -1.11 -3.56 4.01
N GLN A 326 -0.33 -3.18 3.00
CA GLN A 326 -0.83 -2.97 1.64
C GLN A 326 -1.43 -4.25 1.06
N ARG A 327 -0.75 -5.38 1.20
CA ARG A 327 -1.21 -6.68 0.72
C ARG A 327 -2.56 -7.06 1.35
N ASN A 328 -2.72 -6.87 2.66
CA ASN A 328 -3.97 -7.15 3.35
C ASN A 328 -5.09 -6.16 2.99
N LEU A 329 -4.77 -4.89 2.77
CA LEU A 329 -5.73 -3.86 2.32
C LEU A 329 -6.20 -4.08 0.88
N ILE A 330 -5.33 -4.59 0.01
CA ILE A 330 -5.64 -4.96 -1.38
C ILE A 330 -6.34 -6.34 -1.45
N GLY A 331 -6.38 -7.08 -0.33
CA GLY A 331 -7.05 -8.38 -0.21
C GLY A 331 -6.20 -9.59 -0.62
N GLY A 332 -4.87 -9.47 -0.66
CA GLY A 332 -3.96 -10.58 -0.92
C GLY A 332 -3.47 -11.23 0.37
N GLY A 333 -3.89 -12.45 0.68
CA GLY A 333 -3.23 -13.29 1.69
C GLY A 333 -2.09 -14.12 1.08
N TYR A 334 -1.23 -14.67 1.95
CA TYR A 334 -0.40 -15.88 1.74
C TYR A 334 -1.06 -16.98 0.88
N ILE A 335 -0.64 -17.35 -0.33
CA ILE A 335 -1.17 -18.57 -0.97
C ILE A 335 0.02 -19.49 -1.24
N GLU A 336 0.17 -20.54 -0.43
CA GLU A 336 1.06 -21.67 -0.73
C GLU A 336 0.64 -22.32 -2.05
N PRO A 337 1.59 -22.87 -2.84
CA PRO A 337 1.29 -23.44 -4.14
C PRO A 337 0.53 -24.76 -3.94
N ALA A 338 -0.79 -24.72 -4.11
CA ALA A 338 -1.62 -25.90 -4.26
C ALA A 338 -2.30 -25.88 -5.64
N SER A 339 -1.88 -26.84 -6.47
CA SER A 339 -2.50 -27.36 -7.70
C SER A 339 -3.39 -26.42 -8.52
N GLU A 340 -2.72 -25.81 -9.49
CA GLU A 340 -3.12 -25.40 -10.84
C GLU A 340 -4.60 -25.47 -11.29
N GLU A 341 -5.02 -24.30 -11.77
CA GLU A 341 -5.89 -24.02 -12.93
C GLU A 341 -7.36 -23.61 -12.74
N GLU A 342 -8.19 -24.21 -11.89
CA GLU A 342 -9.64 -23.88 -11.95
C GLU A 342 -10.14 -22.80 -10.99
N THR A 343 -9.44 -22.52 -9.88
CA THR A 343 -9.99 -21.64 -8.83
C THR A 343 -9.60 -20.15 -8.97
N LEU A 344 -8.56 -19.84 -9.77
CA LEU A 344 -7.94 -18.50 -9.86
C LEU A 344 -8.75 -17.46 -10.65
N ILE A 345 -9.54 -17.88 -11.63
CA ILE A 345 -10.31 -16.97 -12.49
C ILE A 345 -11.42 -16.25 -11.69
N SER A 346 -11.99 -16.93 -10.69
CA SER A 346 -13.12 -16.40 -9.90
C SER A 346 -12.72 -15.29 -8.92
N GLY A 347 -11.48 -15.30 -8.42
CA GLY A 347 -11.03 -14.39 -7.35
C GLY A 347 -10.69 -12.98 -7.82
N GLU A 348 -10.05 -12.82 -8.99
CA GLU A 348 -9.78 -11.50 -9.55
C GLU A 348 -11.06 -10.90 -10.16
N LEU A 349 -11.81 -11.69 -10.94
CA LEU A 349 -13.08 -11.24 -11.52
C LEU A 349 -14.16 -10.94 -10.47
N GLY A 350 -14.10 -11.55 -9.29
CA GLY A 350 -15.03 -11.28 -8.19
C GLY A 350 -14.91 -9.89 -7.56
N LYS A 351 -13.87 -9.12 -7.89
CA LYS A 351 -13.63 -7.77 -7.38
C LYS A 351 -14.32 -6.66 -8.17
N PHE A 352 -14.76 -6.99 -9.39
CA PHE A 352 -15.27 -6.02 -10.36
C PHE A 352 -16.79 -6.13 -10.47
N GLU A 353 -17.44 -4.99 -10.65
CA GLU A 353 -18.87 -4.97 -10.97
C GLU A 353 -19.08 -5.65 -12.33
N LYS A 354 -20.24 -6.31 -12.47
CA LYS A 354 -20.60 -7.03 -13.69
C LYS A 354 -22.04 -6.80 -14.04
N ASP A 355 -22.30 -6.69 -15.34
CA ASP A 355 -23.64 -6.77 -15.91
C ASP A 355 -23.72 -7.96 -16.85
N VAL A 356 -24.89 -8.61 -16.87
CA VAL A 356 -25.20 -9.69 -17.81
C VAL A 356 -26.36 -9.23 -18.66
N ILE A 357 -26.19 -9.26 -19.97
CA ILE A 357 -27.18 -8.84 -20.95
C ILE A 357 -27.51 -10.04 -21.84
N GLU A 358 -28.78 -10.42 -21.88
CA GLU A 358 -29.24 -11.49 -22.75
C GLU A 358 -29.14 -11.08 -24.23
N THR A 359 -28.66 -11.99 -25.06
CA THR A 359 -28.64 -11.86 -26.52
C THR A 359 -29.30 -13.08 -27.17
N GLY A 360 -29.60 -12.98 -28.47
CA GLY A 360 -30.09 -14.10 -29.27
C GLY A 360 -29.13 -15.29 -29.42
N LYS A 361 -27.89 -15.19 -28.92
CA LYS A 361 -26.89 -16.27 -28.95
C LYS A 361 -26.22 -16.49 -27.58
N GLY A 362 -26.98 -16.29 -26.51
CA GLY A 362 -26.50 -16.46 -25.13
C GLY A 362 -26.15 -15.14 -24.46
N ASP A 363 -25.67 -15.23 -23.22
CA ASP A 363 -25.43 -14.06 -22.39
C ASP A 363 -24.14 -13.33 -22.80
N LEU A 364 -24.24 -12.00 -22.93
CA LEU A 364 -23.11 -11.09 -22.95
C LEU A 364 -22.82 -10.64 -21.52
N LYS A 365 -21.71 -11.10 -20.95
CA LYS A 365 -21.23 -10.63 -19.65
C LYS A 365 -20.27 -9.48 -19.85
N ILE A 366 -20.43 -8.43 -19.06
CA ILE A 366 -19.63 -7.22 -19.09
C ILE A 366 -19.00 -7.06 -17.71
N THR A 367 -17.67 -7.04 -17.63
CA THR A 367 -16.92 -6.78 -16.41
C THR A 367 -16.25 -5.41 -16.50
N PHE A 368 -16.49 -4.56 -15.50
CA PHE A 368 -16.01 -3.17 -15.46
C PHE A 368 -14.71 -3.10 -14.67
N LEU A 369 -13.56 -3.05 -15.37
CA LEU A 369 -12.24 -3.17 -14.72
C LEU A 369 -11.75 -1.82 -14.14
N GLY A 370 -12.04 -0.69 -14.79
CA GLY A 370 -11.69 0.65 -14.31
C GLY A 370 -11.45 1.63 -15.47
N HIS A 371 -11.57 2.95 -15.23
CA HIS A 371 -11.32 3.98 -16.26
C HIS A 371 -11.97 3.70 -17.64
N ALA A 372 -11.19 3.32 -18.67
CA ALA A 372 -11.68 2.87 -20.00
C ALA A 372 -11.59 1.36 -20.24
N THR A 373 -11.09 0.58 -19.27
CA THR A 373 -10.84 -0.83 -19.46
C THR A 373 -12.06 -1.71 -19.15
N LEU A 374 -12.37 -2.60 -20.09
CA LEU A 374 -13.54 -3.48 -20.07
C LEU A 374 -13.15 -4.91 -20.45
N MET A 375 -13.86 -5.88 -19.90
CA MET A 375 -13.80 -7.27 -20.35
C MET A 375 -15.20 -7.78 -20.68
N PHE A 376 -15.36 -8.36 -21.86
CA PHE A 376 -16.58 -9.02 -22.30
C PHE A 376 -16.37 -10.53 -22.33
N GLU A 377 -17.39 -11.29 -21.91
CA GLU A 377 -17.48 -12.72 -22.14
C GLU A 377 -18.73 -13.02 -22.96
N PHE A 378 -18.56 -13.69 -24.10
CA PHE A 378 -19.66 -14.00 -25.01
C PHE A 378 -19.33 -15.20 -25.89
N ASP A 379 -20.25 -16.16 -26.02
CA ASP A 379 -20.09 -17.35 -26.88
C ASP A 379 -18.76 -18.10 -26.64
N GLY A 380 -18.42 -18.26 -25.35
CA GLY A 380 -17.17 -18.87 -24.90
C GLY A 380 -15.90 -18.05 -25.16
N LYS A 381 -16.03 -16.81 -25.67
CA LYS A 381 -14.89 -15.92 -25.96
C LYS A 381 -14.70 -14.87 -24.90
N VAL A 382 -13.45 -14.48 -24.71
CA VAL A 382 -13.04 -13.38 -23.84
C VAL A 382 -12.49 -12.25 -24.70
N ILE A 383 -13.09 -11.07 -24.57
CA ILE A 383 -12.71 -9.87 -25.30
C ILE A 383 -12.28 -8.81 -24.30
N HIS A 384 -11.04 -8.32 -24.40
CA HIS A 384 -10.56 -7.21 -23.59
C HIS A 384 -10.54 -5.92 -24.42
N VAL A 385 -10.94 -4.81 -23.82
CA VAL A 385 -10.83 -3.48 -24.42
C VAL A 385 -9.94 -2.62 -23.54
N ASP A 386 -8.95 -1.99 -24.17
CA ASP A 386 -8.01 -1.06 -23.56
C ASP A 386 -7.45 -1.58 -22.21
N PRO A 387 -6.84 -2.78 -22.17
CA PRO A 387 -6.36 -3.36 -20.93
C PRO A 387 -5.28 -2.47 -20.29
N TRP A 388 -5.42 -2.15 -19.01
CA TRP A 388 -4.47 -1.29 -18.28
C TRP A 388 -4.15 -1.85 -16.88
N SER A 389 -2.91 -2.28 -16.68
CA SER A 389 -2.41 -3.00 -15.48
C SER A 389 -2.61 -2.24 -14.17
N ARG A 390 -2.88 -0.93 -14.24
CA ARG A 390 -3.21 -0.10 -13.08
C ARG A 390 -4.49 -0.55 -12.36
N PHE A 391 -5.45 -1.14 -13.06
CA PHE A 391 -6.78 -1.44 -12.50
C PHE A 391 -7.08 -2.92 -12.27
N ALA A 392 -6.32 -3.82 -12.89
CA ALA A 392 -6.47 -5.25 -12.70
C ALA A 392 -5.13 -5.99 -12.82
N ASP A 393 -5.00 -7.12 -12.11
CA ASP A 393 -3.88 -8.03 -12.33
C ASP A 393 -4.18 -8.93 -13.54
N TYR A 394 -3.85 -8.46 -14.74
CA TYR A 394 -4.16 -9.14 -16.01
C TYR A 394 -3.59 -10.55 -16.12
N ARG A 395 -2.57 -10.90 -15.33
CA ARG A 395 -2.04 -12.28 -15.25
C ARG A 395 -3.04 -13.27 -14.63
N LYS A 396 -4.05 -12.76 -13.90
CA LYS A 396 -5.12 -13.53 -13.25
C LYS A 396 -6.45 -13.44 -13.97
N LEU A 397 -6.54 -12.65 -15.04
CA LEU A 397 -7.74 -12.57 -15.86
C LEU A 397 -7.70 -13.66 -16.95
N PRO A 398 -8.87 -14.09 -17.47
CA PRO A 398 -8.92 -15.00 -18.60
C PRO A 398 -8.11 -14.48 -19.80
N LYS A 399 -7.40 -15.39 -20.46
CA LYS A 399 -6.68 -15.08 -21.71
C LYS A 399 -7.66 -14.58 -22.76
N ALA A 400 -7.22 -13.62 -23.56
CA ALA A 400 -8.07 -12.96 -24.54
C ALA A 400 -8.12 -13.77 -25.85
N ASP A 401 -9.31 -14.00 -26.39
CA ASP A 401 -9.46 -14.38 -27.80
C ASP A 401 -9.31 -13.15 -28.70
N LEU A 402 -9.69 -11.99 -28.18
CA LEU A 402 -9.67 -10.71 -28.89
C LEU A 402 -9.29 -9.58 -27.93
N ILE A 403 -8.37 -8.72 -28.36
CA ILE A 403 -8.03 -7.47 -27.66
C ILE A 403 -8.33 -6.31 -28.60
N LEU A 404 -9.05 -5.30 -28.13
CA LEU A 404 -9.30 -4.06 -28.86
C LEU A 404 -8.56 -2.91 -28.17
N VAL A 405 -7.71 -2.21 -28.92
CA VAL A 405 -6.98 -1.03 -28.46
C VAL A 405 -7.47 0.19 -29.24
N THR A 406 -8.03 1.16 -28.52
CA THR A 406 -8.66 2.35 -29.11
C THR A 406 -7.65 3.45 -29.43
N HIS A 407 -6.62 3.63 -28.59
CA HIS A 407 -5.66 4.73 -28.65
C HIS A 407 -4.23 4.28 -28.28
N GLU A 408 -3.22 5.03 -28.74
CA GLU A 408 -1.80 4.71 -28.57
C GLU A 408 -1.18 5.10 -27.22
N HIS A 409 -1.91 5.78 -26.34
CA HIS A 409 -1.38 6.27 -25.06
C HIS A 409 -1.68 5.30 -23.90
N GLY A 410 -0.88 5.43 -22.84
CA GLY A 410 -0.69 4.37 -21.83
C GLY A 410 -1.90 3.96 -20.99
N ASP A 411 -2.97 4.76 -20.93
CA ASP A 411 -4.22 4.38 -20.26
C ASP A 411 -5.21 3.62 -21.18
N HIS A 412 -4.83 3.41 -22.45
CA HIS A 412 -5.51 2.55 -23.43
C HIS A 412 -4.59 1.47 -24.03
N LEU A 413 -3.30 1.76 -24.16
CA LEU A 413 -2.28 0.86 -24.67
C LEU A 413 -1.22 0.59 -23.61
N ASP A 414 -1.43 -0.47 -22.83
CA ASP A 414 -0.46 -1.00 -21.88
C ASP A 414 0.10 -2.34 -22.40
N PRO A 415 1.33 -2.36 -22.95
CA PRO A 415 1.95 -3.58 -23.44
C PRO A 415 2.08 -4.68 -22.39
N GLU A 416 2.30 -4.35 -21.12
CA GLU A 416 2.43 -5.35 -20.06
C GLU A 416 1.09 -6.04 -19.79
N ALA A 417 0.00 -5.28 -19.76
CA ALA A 417 -1.34 -5.82 -19.60
C ALA A 417 -1.74 -6.70 -20.78
N ILE A 418 -1.48 -6.24 -22.02
CA ILE A 418 -1.72 -6.99 -23.26
C ILE A 418 -0.92 -8.30 -23.27
N ASP A 419 0.36 -8.25 -22.92
CA ASP A 419 1.25 -9.41 -22.89
C ASP A 419 0.81 -10.43 -21.84
N ALA A 420 0.24 -9.97 -20.73
CA ALA A 420 -0.28 -10.84 -19.67
C ALA A 420 -1.53 -11.63 -20.09
N ILE A 421 -2.34 -11.15 -21.04
CA ILE A 421 -3.58 -11.83 -21.47
C ILE A 421 -3.51 -12.43 -22.87
N ARG A 422 -2.53 -12.08 -23.71
CA ARG A 422 -2.40 -12.68 -25.04
C ARG A 422 -1.79 -14.09 -25.00
N ASN A 423 -2.20 -14.91 -25.94
CA ASN A 423 -1.59 -16.19 -26.30
C ASN A 423 -1.32 -16.20 -27.82
N LYS A 424 -1.03 -17.38 -28.41
CA LYS A 424 -0.71 -17.50 -29.84
C LYS A 424 -1.93 -17.28 -30.74
N GLU A 425 -3.13 -17.54 -30.22
CA GLU A 425 -4.40 -17.44 -30.93
C GLU A 425 -5.06 -16.06 -30.78
N THR A 426 -4.66 -15.27 -29.78
CA THR A 426 -5.20 -13.94 -29.52
C THR A 426 -5.08 -13.02 -30.73
N GLN A 427 -6.22 -12.51 -31.20
CA GLN A 427 -6.25 -11.47 -32.22
C GLN A 427 -6.25 -10.10 -31.54
N ILE A 428 -5.37 -9.19 -31.97
CA ILE A 428 -5.31 -7.82 -31.44
C ILE A 428 -5.76 -6.87 -32.53
N VAL A 429 -6.80 -6.08 -32.30
CA VAL A 429 -7.26 -5.02 -33.19
C VAL A 429 -6.83 -3.68 -32.63
N LEU A 430 -6.20 -2.88 -33.45
CA LEU A 430 -5.61 -1.62 -33.01
C LEU A 430 -5.59 -0.57 -34.13
N THR A 431 -5.27 0.67 -33.77
CA THR A 431 -5.04 1.75 -34.71
C THR A 431 -3.60 1.69 -35.25
N LYS A 432 -3.32 2.36 -36.38
CA LYS A 432 -1.98 2.36 -36.96
C LYS A 432 -0.89 2.86 -35.97
N PRO A 433 -1.08 3.95 -35.20
CA PRO A 433 -0.08 4.40 -34.23
C PRO A 433 0.29 3.35 -33.17
N CYS A 434 -0.65 2.53 -32.71
CA CYS A 434 -0.38 1.49 -31.70
C CYS A 434 0.61 0.41 -32.19
N THR A 435 0.87 0.32 -33.49
CA THR A 435 1.82 -0.66 -34.06
C THR A 435 3.28 -0.35 -33.70
N GLU A 436 3.56 0.86 -33.19
CA GLU A 436 4.89 1.23 -32.70
C GLU A 436 5.27 0.44 -31.44
N ASP A 437 4.31 0.19 -30.55
CA ASP A 437 4.53 -0.54 -29.29
C ASP A 437 4.06 -2.01 -29.34
N ILE A 438 3.07 -2.34 -30.18
CA ILE A 438 2.51 -3.69 -30.31
C ILE A 438 2.71 -4.24 -31.72
N ALA A 439 3.59 -5.23 -31.85
CA ALA A 439 3.79 -5.98 -33.08
C ALA A 439 2.63 -6.98 -33.34
N GLY A 440 2.30 -7.19 -34.62
CA GLY A 440 1.40 -8.27 -35.06
C GLY A 440 -0.10 -8.00 -34.96
N GLY A 441 -0.52 -6.78 -34.62
CA GLY A 441 -1.94 -6.40 -34.57
C GLY A 441 -2.61 -6.24 -35.94
N ILE A 442 -3.92 -6.49 -35.98
CA ILE A 442 -4.82 -6.21 -37.10
C ILE A 442 -5.17 -4.73 -37.07
N VAL A 443 -4.53 -3.96 -37.94
CA VAL A 443 -4.82 -2.53 -38.07
C VAL A 443 -6.22 -2.35 -38.68
N MET A 444 -7.06 -1.56 -38.00
CA MET A 444 -8.33 -1.05 -38.52
C MET A 444 -8.27 0.47 -38.64
N LYS A 445 -8.61 0.99 -39.82
CA LYS A 445 -8.76 2.42 -40.09
C LYS A 445 -10.17 2.87 -39.69
N ASN A 446 -10.32 4.15 -39.39
CA ASN A 446 -11.62 4.81 -39.24
C ASN A 446 -12.56 4.44 -40.40
N GLY A 447 -13.74 3.87 -40.07
CA GLY A 447 -14.75 3.42 -41.03
C GLY A 447 -14.63 1.96 -41.48
N ASP A 448 -13.54 1.26 -41.14
CA ASP A 448 -13.39 -0.15 -41.50
C ASP A 448 -14.44 -1.02 -40.80
N THR A 449 -14.87 -2.08 -41.49
CA THR A 449 -15.68 -3.16 -40.91
C THR A 449 -15.00 -4.49 -41.17
N LYS A 450 -14.80 -5.29 -40.14
CA LYS A 450 -14.16 -6.62 -40.23
C LYS A 450 -14.89 -7.62 -39.34
N THR A 451 -14.81 -8.90 -39.70
CA THR A 451 -15.20 -10.00 -38.82
C THR A 451 -13.93 -10.63 -38.25
N ILE A 452 -13.75 -10.56 -36.93
CA ILE A 452 -12.54 -10.98 -36.21
C ILE A 452 -12.99 -11.79 -35.01
N SER A 453 -12.37 -12.95 -34.78
CA SER A 453 -12.82 -13.93 -33.78
C SER A 453 -14.32 -14.26 -33.83
N GLY A 454 -14.93 -14.21 -35.04
CA GLY A 454 -16.36 -14.46 -35.25
C GLY A 454 -17.31 -13.29 -34.92
N LEU A 455 -16.77 -12.16 -34.47
CA LEU A 455 -17.53 -10.95 -34.14
C LEU A 455 -17.39 -9.92 -35.25
N LYS A 456 -18.50 -9.28 -35.63
CA LYS A 456 -18.46 -8.12 -36.54
C LYS A 456 -18.04 -6.88 -35.75
N ILE A 457 -16.98 -6.23 -36.20
CA ILE A 457 -16.36 -5.05 -35.58
C ILE A 457 -16.33 -3.92 -36.60
N GLU A 458 -16.86 -2.77 -36.22
CA GLU A 458 -16.90 -1.53 -37.03
C GLU A 458 -16.05 -0.46 -36.31
N ALA A 459 -15.05 0.09 -36.98
CA ALA A 459 -14.20 1.14 -36.42
C ALA A 459 -14.85 2.51 -36.64
N VAL A 460 -15.11 3.23 -35.55
CA VAL A 460 -15.72 4.56 -35.54
C VAL A 460 -14.63 5.60 -35.23
N PRO A 461 -14.54 6.72 -35.95
CA PRO A 461 -13.58 7.78 -35.60
C PRO A 461 -13.73 8.28 -34.16
N ALA A 462 -12.61 8.33 -33.42
CA ALA A 462 -12.52 8.90 -32.07
C ALA A 462 -11.53 10.07 -32.07
N TYR A 463 -12.00 11.28 -31.75
CA TYR A 463 -11.19 12.50 -31.77
C TYR A 463 -11.87 13.69 -31.07
N ASN A 464 -11.10 14.75 -30.77
CA ASN A 464 -11.63 16.03 -30.27
C ASN A 464 -12.03 17.01 -31.38
N ILE A 465 -13.14 17.70 -31.20
CA ILE A 465 -13.64 18.80 -32.05
C ILE A 465 -13.36 20.15 -31.38
N GLU A 466 -13.79 20.29 -30.14
CA GLU A 466 -13.79 21.53 -29.36
C GLU A 466 -12.59 21.62 -28.43
N HIS A 467 -12.31 20.59 -27.62
CA HIS A 467 -11.26 20.66 -26.61
C HIS A 467 -9.88 20.42 -27.20
N LYS A 468 -8.98 21.36 -26.90
CA LYS A 468 -7.62 21.41 -27.44
C LYS A 468 -6.64 21.76 -26.33
N ARG A 469 -5.39 21.39 -26.57
CA ARG A 469 -4.24 21.82 -25.77
C ARG A 469 -4.06 23.33 -25.91
N SER A 470 -3.29 23.92 -25.01
CA SER A 470 -2.92 25.35 -25.09
C SER A 470 -2.20 25.72 -26.41
N SER A 471 -1.58 24.74 -27.08
CA SER A 471 -0.98 24.90 -28.41
C SER A 471 -1.98 25.01 -29.55
N GLY A 472 -3.28 24.75 -29.31
CA GLY A 472 -4.32 24.70 -30.35
C GLY A 472 -4.50 23.33 -30.99
N GLU A 473 -3.63 22.36 -30.68
CA GLU A 473 -3.76 20.98 -31.14
C GLU A 473 -4.79 20.19 -30.32
N PRO A 474 -5.61 19.34 -30.94
CA PRO A 474 -6.54 18.47 -30.20
C PRO A 474 -5.78 17.51 -29.27
N PHE A 475 -6.42 17.07 -28.18
CA PHE A 475 -5.85 16.01 -27.34
C PHE A 475 -5.73 14.70 -28.12
N HIS A 476 -6.77 14.37 -28.89
CA HIS A 476 -6.90 13.23 -29.78
C HIS A 476 -7.17 13.72 -31.22
N PRO A 477 -6.16 13.72 -32.11
CA PRO A 477 -6.31 14.15 -33.50
C PRO A 477 -7.18 13.22 -34.34
N LYS A 478 -7.98 13.80 -35.25
CA LYS A 478 -8.82 13.05 -36.19
C LYS A 478 -7.99 12.10 -37.06
N GLY A 479 -8.46 10.86 -37.19
CA GLY A 479 -7.83 9.82 -38.00
C GLY A 479 -6.79 8.96 -37.27
N ARG A 480 -6.53 9.23 -35.97
CA ARG A 480 -5.61 8.43 -35.15
C ARG A 480 -6.32 7.40 -34.28
N GLY A 481 -7.30 7.83 -33.49
CA GLY A 481 -8.07 6.98 -32.57
C GLY A 481 -9.27 6.29 -33.23
N ASN A 482 -9.66 5.15 -32.65
CA ASN A 482 -10.90 4.43 -32.98
C ASN A 482 -11.76 4.23 -31.72
N GLY A 483 -13.06 4.43 -31.82
CA GLY A 483 -14.03 3.62 -31.09
C GLY A 483 -14.41 2.37 -31.90
N TYR A 484 -15.08 1.41 -31.27
CA TYR A 484 -15.49 0.16 -31.91
C TYR A 484 -16.96 -0.16 -31.62
N VAL A 485 -17.73 -0.46 -32.67
CA VAL A 485 -19.02 -1.14 -32.53
C VAL A 485 -18.81 -2.64 -32.73
N ILE A 486 -19.15 -3.42 -31.71
CA ILE A 486 -18.99 -4.87 -31.68
C ILE A 486 -20.39 -5.50 -31.68
N THR A 487 -20.61 -6.49 -32.55
CA THR A 487 -21.90 -7.21 -32.61
C THR A 487 -21.82 -8.54 -31.87
N PHE A 488 -22.56 -8.66 -30.78
CA PHE A 488 -22.71 -9.87 -29.95
C PHE A 488 -24.10 -10.46 -30.14
N GLY A 489 -24.21 -11.49 -31.00
CA GLY A 489 -25.52 -12.05 -31.36
C GLY A 489 -26.40 -11.02 -32.07
N ASP A 490 -27.52 -10.65 -31.46
CA ASP A 490 -28.44 -9.62 -31.94
C ASP A 490 -28.17 -8.23 -31.30
N LYS A 491 -27.16 -8.09 -30.42
CA LYS A 491 -26.83 -6.83 -29.75
C LYS A 491 -25.66 -6.12 -30.41
N ARG A 492 -25.79 -4.80 -30.58
CA ARG A 492 -24.69 -3.91 -31.02
C ARG A 492 -24.19 -3.07 -29.85
N VAL A 493 -22.90 -3.20 -29.55
CA VAL A 493 -22.25 -2.55 -28.40
C VAL A 493 -21.19 -1.58 -28.91
N TYR A 494 -21.32 -0.30 -28.57
CA TYR A 494 -20.38 0.74 -28.95
C TYR A 494 -19.46 1.11 -27.79
N VAL A 495 -18.16 0.91 -27.94
CA VAL A 495 -17.13 1.45 -27.03
C VAL A 495 -16.43 2.60 -27.73
N ALA A 496 -16.60 3.82 -27.22
CA ALA A 496 -16.28 5.01 -28.00
C ALA A 496 -14.78 5.36 -28.05
N GLY A 497 -13.98 4.88 -27.10
CA GLY A 497 -12.59 5.35 -26.90
C GLY A 497 -12.57 6.81 -26.47
N ASP A 498 -11.39 7.42 -26.46
CA ASP A 498 -11.21 8.85 -26.19
C ASP A 498 -11.68 9.72 -27.36
N THR A 499 -12.90 10.23 -27.23
CA THR A 499 -13.55 11.03 -28.27
C THR A 499 -14.46 12.10 -27.69
N GLU A 500 -14.75 13.11 -28.50
CA GLU A 500 -15.88 13.99 -28.31
C GLU A 500 -17.14 13.51 -29.03
N ASN A 501 -18.20 14.32 -28.96
CA ASN A 501 -19.48 14.10 -29.60
C ASN A 501 -19.40 14.34 -31.13
N THR A 502 -18.83 13.37 -31.84
CA THR A 502 -18.52 13.50 -33.28
C THR A 502 -19.74 13.33 -34.20
N PRO A 503 -19.75 13.94 -35.41
CA PRO A 503 -20.79 13.69 -36.41
C PRO A 503 -20.92 12.22 -36.80
N GLU A 504 -19.82 11.48 -36.81
CA GLU A 504 -19.79 10.05 -37.11
C GLU A 504 -20.46 9.22 -36.00
N MET A 505 -20.17 9.53 -34.73
CA MET A 505 -20.87 8.93 -33.59
C MET A 505 -22.39 9.18 -33.65
N LYS A 506 -22.83 10.40 -33.96
CA LYS A 506 -24.26 10.74 -34.06
C LYS A 506 -25.00 9.99 -35.17
N LYS A 507 -24.28 9.47 -36.17
CA LYS A 507 -24.86 8.71 -37.28
C LYS A 507 -25.07 7.24 -36.97
N LEU A 508 -24.53 6.74 -35.85
CA LEU A 508 -24.73 5.36 -35.43
C LEU A 508 -26.23 5.03 -35.31
N LYS A 509 -26.57 3.79 -35.67
CA LYS A 509 -27.93 3.27 -35.65
C LYS A 509 -27.95 1.94 -34.91
N GLU A 510 -29.09 1.68 -34.28
CA GLU A 510 -29.40 0.40 -33.65
C GLU A 510 -28.33 -0.02 -32.64
N ILE A 511 -27.81 0.93 -31.86
CA ILE A 511 -26.90 0.63 -30.75
C ILE A 511 -27.75 0.19 -29.57
N ASP A 512 -27.50 -1.00 -29.04
CA ASP A 512 -28.18 -1.48 -27.83
C ASP A 512 -27.46 -0.97 -26.59
N ILE A 513 -26.13 -0.98 -26.59
CA ILE A 513 -25.31 -0.60 -25.45
C ILE A 513 -24.22 0.38 -25.90
N ALA A 514 -24.02 1.47 -25.17
CA ALA A 514 -22.93 2.41 -25.43
C ALA A 514 -22.09 2.72 -24.18
N PHE A 515 -20.78 2.79 -24.37
CA PHE A 515 -19.80 3.29 -23.40
C PHE A 515 -19.23 4.60 -23.94
N LEU A 516 -19.57 5.71 -23.29
CA LEU A 516 -19.17 7.06 -23.73
C LEU A 516 -18.23 7.70 -22.70
N PRO A 517 -17.05 8.21 -23.11
CA PRO A 517 -16.07 8.79 -22.20
C PRO A 517 -16.58 10.13 -21.65
N MET A 518 -16.17 10.52 -20.43
CA MET A 518 -16.69 11.74 -19.81
C MET A 518 -15.66 12.39 -18.88
N ASN A 519 -14.49 12.75 -19.41
CA ASN A 519 -13.34 13.24 -18.65
C ASN A 519 -12.71 14.45 -19.33
N LEU A 520 -13.24 15.63 -19.01
CA LEU A 520 -12.66 16.89 -19.49
C LEU A 520 -11.28 17.14 -18.87
N PRO A 521 -10.36 17.80 -19.60
CA PRO A 521 -10.54 18.37 -20.94
C PRO A 521 -10.28 17.38 -22.09
N TYR A 522 -10.10 16.09 -21.79
CA TYR A 522 -9.59 15.11 -22.75
C TYR A 522 -10.68 14.56 -23.68
N THR A 523 -11.90 14.38 -23.16
CA THR A 523 -13.02 13.78 -23.91
C THR A 523 -14.28 14.64 -23.86
N MET A 524 -15.39 14.17 -23.29
CA MET A 524 -16.68 14.87 -23.29
C MET A 524 -17.07 15.44 -21.92
N SER A 525 -17.82 16.54 -21.95
CA SER A 525 -18.63 16.96 -20.80
C SER A 525 -19.89 16.08 -20.65
N PRO A 526 -20.56 16.07 -19.48
CA PRO A 526 -21.86 15.40 -19.33
C PRO A 526 -22.91 15.86 -20.35
N GLU A 527 -22.91 17.13 -20.74
CA GLU A 527 -23.77 17.68 -21.79
C GLU A 527 -23.47 17.09 -23.16
N MET A 528 -22.19 16.98 -23.53
CA MET A 528 -21.78 16.37 -24.79
C MET A 528 -22.17 14.89 -24.84
N VAL A 529 -21.98 14.15 -23.74
CA VAL A 529 -22.41 12.75 -23.63
C VAL A 529 -23.93 12.63 -23.77
N ALA A 530 -24.70 13.49 -23.09
CA ALA A 530 -26.16 13.48 -23.19
C ALA A 530 -26.66 13.78 -24.61
N ASP A 531 -26.05 14.76 -25.29
CA ASP A 531 -26.40 15.11 -26.67
C ASP A 531 -26.04 13.99 -27.66
N ALA A 532 -24.87 13.36 -27.49
CA ALA A 532 -24.48 12.18 -28.27
C ALA A 532 -25.48 11.03 -28.09
N ALA A 533 -25.81 10.69 -26.84
CA ALA A 533 -26.74 9.62 -26.52
C ALA A 533 -28.15 9.88 -27.07
N LYS A 534 -28.63 11.13 -27.06
CA LYS A 534 -29.91 11.52 -27.67
C LYS A 534 -29.93 11.34 -29.19
N ALA A 535 -28.79 11.46 -29.86
CA ALA A 535 -28.69 11.37 -31.32
C ALA A 535 -28.87 9.93 -31.83
N PHE A 536 -28.19 8.95 -31.20
CA PHE A 536 -28.23 7.54 -31.64
C PHE A 536 -29.04 6.61 -30.73
N LYS A 537 -29.50 7.10 -29.57
CA LYS A 537 -30.48 6.49 -28.65
C LYS A 537 -30.15 5.04 -28.26
N PRO A 538 -29.04 4.80 -27.54
CA PRO A 538 -28.76 3.46 -27.03
C PRO A 538 -29.81 3.03 -26.01
N LYS A 539 -30.11 1.73 -25.93
CA LYS A 539 -31.01 1.21 -24.89
C LYS A 539 -30.37 1.32 -23.51
N ILE A 540 -29.07 1.01 -23.40
CA ILE A 540 -28.28 1.14 -22.18
C ILE A 540 -27.08 2.06 -22.45
N LEU A 541 -26.87 3.04 -21.58
CA LEU A 541 -25.74 3.95 -21.60
C LEU A 541 -24.91 3.80 -20.33
N TYR A 542 -23.62 3.51 -20.51
CA TYR A 542 -22.61 3.57 -19.46
C TYR A 542 -21.72 4.80 -19.69
N PRO A 543 -21.71 5.80 -18.79
CA PRO A 543 -20.58 6.70 -18.73
C PRO A 543 -19.35 5.91 -18.25
N TYR A 544 -18.25 6.02 -18.97
CA TYR A 544 -16.95 5.48 -18.56
C TYR A 544 -15.84 6.52 -18.74
N HIS A 545 -14.60 6.20 -18.37
CA HIS A 545 -13.45 7.14 -18.44
C HIS A 545 -13.89 8.52 -17.97
N TYR A 546 -14.39 8.60 -16.72
CA TYR A 546 -14.95 9.84 -16.18
C TYR A 546 -14.11 10.44 -15.05
N SER A 547 -13.14 9.68 -14.50
CA SER A 547 -12.25 10.15 -13.42
C SER A 547 -13.06 10.80 -12.29
N ASP A 548 -12.76 12.05 -11.94
CA ASP A 548 -13.48 12.84 -10.94
C ASP A 548 -14.78 13.50 -11.45
N THR A 549 -15.13 13.35 -12.73
CA THR A 549 -16.35 13.94 -13.32
C THR A 549 -17.58 13.25 -12.76
N ASN A 550 -18.46 14.02 -12.11
CA ASN A 550 -19.66 13.51 -11.47
C ASN A 550 -20.67 12.94 -12.50
N PRO A 551 -20.94 11.61 -12.51
CA PRO A 551 -21.88 11.02 -13.45
C PRO A 551 -23.36 11.28 -13.12
N GLY A 552 -23.68 11.76 -11.91
CA GLY A 552 -25.05 12.12 -11.54
C GLY A 552 -25.64 13.23 -12.41
N LYS A 553 -24.80 14.13 -12.93
CA LYS A 553 -25.23 15.18 -13.86
C LYS A 553 -25.76 14.61 -15.17
N LEU A 554 -25.15 13.52 -15.68
CA LEU A 554 -25.61 12.85 -16.89
C LEU A 554 -26.99 12.23 -16.71
N VAL A 555 -27.25 11.61 -15.55
CA VAL A 555 -28.56 11.04 -15.20
C VAL A 555 -29.65 12.13 -15.24
N GLU A 556 -29.38 13.29 -14.65
CA GLU A 556 -30.31 14.42 -14.68
C GLU A 556 -30.57 14.96 -16.09
N LEU A 557 -29.54 15.04 -16.94
CA LEU A 557 -29.66 15.51 -18.33
C LEU A 557 -30.45 14.55 -19.25
N LEU A 558 -30.53 13.28 -18.86
CA LEU A 558 -31.21 12.21 -19.61
C LEU A 558 -32.51 11.73 -18.95
N LYS A 559 -32.93 12.32 -17.84
CA LYS A 559 -34.15 11.89 -17.11
C LYS A 559 -35.43 11.87 -17.94
N SER A 560 -35.53 12.71 -18.98
CA SER A 560 -36.67 12.75 -19.90
C SER A 560 -36.64 11.67 -20.98
N GLU A 561 -35.47 11.07 -21.24
CA GLU A 561 -35.24 10.08 -22.29
C GLU A 561 -35.52 8.67 -21.77
N LYS A 562 -36.80 8.32 -21.60
CA LYS A 562 -37.22 7.04 -21.02
C LYS A 562 -36.73 5.80 -21.79
N GLN A 563 -36.34 5.95 -23.05
CA GLN A 563 -35.77 4.86 -23.86
C GLN A 563 -34.27 4.60 -23.61
N ILE A 564 -33.59 5.44 -22.83
CA ILE A 564 -32.16 5.32 -22.52
C ILE A 564 -32.01 5.00 -21.03
N GLU A 565 -31.61 3.79 -20.72
CA GLU A 565 -31.26 3.39 -19.36
C GLU A 565 -29.81 3.79 -19.06
N VAL A 566 -29.60 4.78 -18.18
CA VAL A 566 -28.26 5.16 -17.74
C VAL A 566 -27.84 4.30 -16.56
N ARG A 567 -26.76 3.53 -16.72
CA ARG A 567 -26.18 2.70 -15.66
C ARG A 567 -24.82 3.23 -15.25
N ILE A 568 -24.70 3.63 -13.99
CA ILE A 568 -23.41 4.02 -13.40
C ILE A 568 -22.82 2.78 -12.74
N ARG A 569 -21.54 2.52 -13.03
CA ARG A 569 -20.74 1.46 -12.40
C ARG A 569 -19.54 2.08 -11.72
N LYS A 570 -19.07 1.47 -10.63
CA LYS A 570 -17.86 1.92 -9.94
C LYS A 570 -16.64 1.58 -10.79
N LEU A 571 -16.20 2.54 -11.58
CA LEU A 571 -14.91 2.49 -12.26
C LEU A 571 -13.86 2.99 -11.27
N ARG A 572 -12.92 2.09 -10.94
CA ARG A 572 -11.81 2.36 -10.02
C ARG A 572 -10.83 3.36 -10.61
#